data_AF-A0AA88VPU2-F1
#
_entry.id   AF-A0AA88VPU2-F1
#
_cell.length_a   1.000
_cell.length_b   1.000
_cell.length_c   1.000
_cell.angle_alpha   90.00
_cell.angle_beta   90.00
_cell.angle_gamma   90.00
#
_symmetry.space_group_name_H-M   'P 1'
#
loop_
_entity.id
_entity.type
_entity.pdbx_description
1 polymer ?
#
loop_
_entity_poly.entity_id
_entity_poly.type
_entity_poly.pdbx_seq_one_letter_code
_entity_poly.pdbx_strand_id
1 'polypeptide(L)'
;MELPLDVWAKILSKLGAVDVLESAQKVCTTWRKICKDPAMWKVIDMHNLGDLPYDLEVMARHAVDRSQGQLVDINIEYCGSDELLEYIVDRVLDSSGADILSVSQGQVVDVNIEYFGSDELLEYIVDRYNASLYF
;
A
#
# COMPACT_ATOMS: atom_id res chain seq x y z
N MET A 1 15.97 -29.07 -2.83
CA MET A 1 14.51 -29.15 -2.62
C MET A 1 14.04 -27.72 -2.43
N GLU A 2 13.24 -27.18 -3.35
CA GLU A 2 12.66 -25.84 -3.17
C GLU A 2 11.28 -25.96 -2.50
N LEU A 3 10.92 -25.00 -1.66
CA LEU A 3 9.57 -24.94 -1.10
C LEU A 3 8.56 -24.65 -2.22
N PRO A 4 7.30 -25.09 -2.07
CA PRO A 4 6.20 -24.71 -2.94
C PRO A 4 6.01 -23.17 -3.01
N LEU A 5 5.49 -22.69 -4.14
CA LEU A 5 5.31 -21.24 -4.38
C LEU A 5 4.41 -20.56 -3.36
N ASP A 6 3.35 -21.24 -2.91
CA ASP A 6 2.41 -20.73 -1.91
C ASP A 6 3.07 -20.60 -0.52
N VAL A 7 4.00 -21.50 -0.20
CA VAL A 7 4.80 -21.42 1.04
C VAL A 7 5.75 -20.22 0.96
N TRP A 8 6.44 -20.05 -0.17
CA TRP A 8 7.28 -18.86 -0.37
C TRP A 8 6.48 -17.56 -0.30
N ALA A 9 5.31 -17.50 -0.95
CA ALA A 9 4.44 -16.33 -0.89
C ALA A 9 4.05 -15.96 0.54
N LYS A 10 3.68 -16.94 1.37
CA LYS A 10 3.35 -16.73 2.78
C LYS A 10 4.53 -16.24 3.62
N ILE A 11 5.74 -16.70 3.33
CA ILE A 11 6.95 -16.26 4.04
C ILE A 11 7.27 -14.82 3.63
N LEU A 12 7.28 -14.55 2.31
CA LEU A 12 7.61 -13.25 1.76
C LEU A 12 6.56 -12.18 2.09
N SER A 13 5.29 -12.57 2.28
CA SER A 13 4.22 -11.65 2.66
C SER A 13 4.29 -11.21 4.13
N LYS A 14 5.26 -11.71 4.90
CA LYS A 14 5.55 -11.24 6.26
C LYS A 14 6.63 -10.18 6.30
N LEU A 15 7.27 -9.90 5.16
CA LEU A 15 8.26 -8.83 5.05
C LEU A 15 7.54 -7.49 4.82
N GLY A 16 8.11 -6.42 5.40
CA GLY A 16 7.67 -5.06 5.08
C GLY A 16 7.96 -4.71 3.62
N ALA A 17 7.26 -3.71 3.10
CA ALA A 17 7.41 -3.28 1.72
C ALA A 17 8.85 -2.86 1.39
N VAL A 18 9.56 -2.23 2.34
CA VAL A 18 10.99 -1.90 2.20
C VAL A 18 11.84 -3.15 1.97
N ASP A 19 11.68 -4.18 2.80
CA ASP A 19 12.44 -5.43 2.68
C ASP A 19 12.11 -6.18 1.38
N VAL A 20 10.85 -6.15 0.95
CA VAL A 20 10.43 -6.74 -0.33
C VAL A 20 11.11 -6.04 -1.49
N LEU A 21 11.08 -4.70 -1.51
CA LEU A 21 11.66 -3.89 -2.58
C LEU A 21 13.19 -3.96 -2.61
N GLU A 22 13.83 -3.87 -1.45
CA GLU A 22 15.27 -3.70 -1.40
C GLU A 22 16.06 -5.00 -1.25
N SER A 23 15.43 -6.07 -0.79
CA SER A 23 16.09 -7.34 -0.52
C SER A 23 15.42 -8.51 -1.23
N ALA A 24 14.19 -8.87 -0.86
CA ALA A 24 13.61 -10.17 -1.23
C ALA A 24 13.49 -10.36 -2.75
N GLN A 25 13.04 -9.34 -3.50
CA GLN A 25 12.88 -9.44 -4.94
C GLN A 25 14.23 -9.56 -5.71
N LYS A 26 15.36 -9.36 -5.03
CA LYS A 26 16.72 -9.41 -5.61
C LYS A 26 17.42 -10.75 -5.35
N VAL A 27 16.85 -11.63 -4.52
CA VAL A 27 17.46 -12.91 -4.13
C VAL A 27 17.53 -13.91 -5.28
N CYS A 28 16.38 -14.24 -5.88
CA CYS A 28 16.31 -15.18 -7.00
C CYS A 28 15.09 -14.90 -7.89
N THR A 29 15.03 -15.55 -9.06
CA THR A 29 13.95 -15.35 -10.04
C THR A 29 12.58 -15.77 -9.50
N THR A 30 12.51 -16.82 -8.68
CA THR A 30 11.28 -17.28 -8.04
C THR A 30 10.73 -16.22 -7.08
N TRP A 31 11.56 -15.71 -6.16
CA TRP A 31 11.15 -14.66 -5.22
C TRP A 31 10.78 -13.38 -5.94
N ARG A 32 11.54 -12.99 -6.97
CA ARG A 32 11.23 -11.82 -7.79
C ARG A 32 9.86 -11.91 -8.46
N LYS A 33 9.47 -13.08 -8.94
CA LYS A 33 8.13 -13.29 -9.53
C LYS A 33 7.05 -13.14 -8.48
N ILE A 34 7.21 -13.77 -7.31
CA ILE A 34 6.27 -13.67 -6.20
C ILE A 34 6.13 -12.21 -5.76
N CYS A 35 7.24 -11.50 -5.50
CA CYS A 35 7.22 -10.10 -5.04
C CYS A 35 6.63 -9.11 -6.06
N LYS A 36 6.40 -9.52 -7.31
CA LYS A 36 5.73 -8.72 -8.34
C LYS A 36 4.24 -9.04 -8.49
N ASP A 37 3.76 -10.10 -7.84
CA ASP A 37 2.34 -10.46 -7.86
C ASP A 37 1.54 -9.41 -7.06
N PRO A 38 0.49 -8.81 -7.63
CA PRO A 38 -0.35 -7.85 -6.92
C PRO A 38 -0.92 -8.36 -5.59
N ALA A 39 -1.14 -9.68 -5.47
CA ALA A 39 -1.61 -10.29 -4.23
C ALA A 39 -0.65 -10.10 -3.04
N MET A 40 0.64 -9.84 -3.31
CA MET A 40 1.63 -9.50 -2.28
C MET A 40 1.49 -8.08 -1.73
N TRP A 41 0.74 -7.22 -2.43
CA TRP A 41 0.65 -5.78 -2.16
C TRP A 41 -0.75 -5.36 -1.73
N LYS A 42 -1.56 -6.32 -1.27
CA LYS A 42 -2.87 -6.04 -0.66
C LYS A 42 -2.71 -5.38 0.72
N VAL A 43 -1.66 -5.75 1.45
CA VAL A 43 -1.31 -5.16 2.74
C VAL A 43 0.10 -4.62 2.60
N ILE A 44 0.26 -3.31 2.74
CA ILE A 44 1.54 -2.62 2.61
C ILE A 44 1.97 -2.15 3.99
N ASP A 45 3.06 -2.71 4.50
CA ASP A 45 3.68 -2.22 5.73
C ASP A 45 4.98 -1.48 5.40
N MET A 46 4.97 -0.17 5.57
CA MET A 46 6.12 0.74 5.44
C MET A 46 6.58 1.24 6.80
N HIS A 47 6.53 0.40 7.85
CA HIS A 47 7.05 0.79 9.16
C HIS A 47 8.50 1.28 9.07
N ASN A 48 8.80 2.33 9.81
CA ASN A 48 10.08 2.99 9.73
C ASN A 48 11.10 2.32 10.67
N LEU A 49 12.04 1.56 10.11
CA LEU A 49 13.13 0.93 10.87
C LEU A 49 14.25 1.90 11.28
N GLY A 50 14.17 3.19 10.95
CA GLY A 50 15.15 4.23 11.31
C GLY A 50 15.49 5.16 10.15
N ASP A 51 16.60 5.89 10.23
CA ASP A 51 17.08 6.71 9.11
C ASP A 51 17.54 5.83 7.93
N LEU A 52 16.58 5.43 7.11
CA LEU A 52 16.81 4.72 5.87
C LEU A 52 17.26 5.71 4.79
N PRO A 53 18.25 5.36 3.95
CA PRO A 53 18.73 6.23 2.87
C PRO A 53 17.77 6.28 1.67
N TYR A 54 16.48 5.99 1.88
CA TYR A 54 15.48 5.84 0.84
C TYR A 54 14.39 6.89 0.98
N ASP A 55 13.87 7.33 -0.16
CA ASP A 55 12.67 8.15 -0.21
C ASP A 55 11.45 7.26 0.01
N LEU A 56 10.92 7.30 1.24
CA LEU A 56 9.80 6.45 1.64
C LEU A 56 8.50 6.80 0.90
N GLU A 57 8.33 8.05 0.45
CA GLU A 57 7.17 8.43 -0.35
C GLU A 57 7.23 7.77 -1.74
N VAL A 58 8.39 7.84 -2.40
CA VAL A 58 8.60 7.16 -3.70
C VAL A 58 8.39 5.65 -3.56
N MET A 59 8.87 5.06 -2.46
CA MET A 59 8.67 3.64 -2.19
C MET A 59 7.20 3.29 -1.95
N ALA A 60 6.47 4.11 -1.21
CA ALA A 60 5.05 3.92 -0.96
C ALA A 60 4.25 3.96 -2.27
N ARG A 61 4.48 4.95 -3.14
CA ARG A 61 3.84 5.01 -4.47
C ARG A 61 4.13 3.75 -5.30
N HIS A 62 5.38 3.29 -5.30
CA HIS A 62 5.79 2.06 -6.01
C HIS A 62 5.15 0.78 -5.45
N ALA A 63 4.87 0.74 -4.16
CA ALA A 63 4.17 -0.33 -3.49
C ALA A 63 2.66 -0.32 -3.86
N VAL A 64 2.04 0.86 -3.80
CA VAL A 64 0.64 1.10 -4.18
C VAL A 64 0.40 0.73 -5.63
N ASP A 65 1.29 1.13 -6.55
CA ASP A 65 1.19 0.76 -7.97
C ASP A 65 1.23 -0.74 -8.21
N ARG A 66 2.00 -1.49 -7.40
CA ARG A 66 2.03 -2.95 -7.49
C ARG A 66 0.76 -3.61 -7.00
N SER A 67 -0.01 -2.97 -6.12
CA SER A 67 -1.31 -3.49 -5.66
C SER A 67 -2.30 -3.61 -6.82
N GLN A 68 -2.13 -2.84 -7.90
CA GLN A 68 -3.05 -2.80 -9.04
C GLN A 68 -4.51 -2.62 -8.62
N GLY A 69 -4.75 -1.75 -7.63
CA GLY A 69 -6.09 -1.48 -7.11
C GLY A 69 -6.62 -2.51 -6.10
N GLN A 70 -5.79 -3.50 -5.71
CA GLN A 70 -6.16 -4.51 -4.71
C GLN A 70 -5.71 -4.15 -3.29
N LEU A 71 -5.36 -2.88 -3.06
CA LEU A 71 -4.93 -2.41 -1.75
C LEU A 71 -6.08 -2.54 -0.74
N VAL A 72 -5.79 -3.19 0.38
CA VAL A 72 -6.71 -3.44 1.50
C VAL A 72 -6.27 -2.69 2.75
N ASP A 73 -4.96 -2.57 2.95
CA ASP A 73 -4.41 -1.94 4.15
C ASP A 73 -3.02 -1.36 3.85
N ILE A 74 -2.71 -0.21 4.45
CA ILE A 74 -1.44 0.47 4.28
C ILE A 74 -1.02 1.20 5.56
N ASN A 75 0.13 0.80 6.10
CA ASN A 75 0.80 1.47 7.21
C ASN A 75 1.97 2.29 6.66
N ILE A 76 1.99 3.60 6.94
CA ILE A 76 3.03 4.53 6.51
C ILE A 76 3.46 5.35 7.72
N GLU A 77 4.70 5.14 8.18
CA GLU A 77 5.22 5.86 9.35
C GLU A 77 6.19 6.96 8.93
N TYR A 78 5.98 8.19 9.43
CA TYR A 78 6.87 9.35 9.27
C TYR A 78 7.10 9.87 7.84
N CYS A 79 6.37 9.36 6.83
CA CYS A 79 6.48 9.82 5.44
C CYS A 79 5.12 10.06 4.74
N GLY A 80 4.06 10.30 5.52
CA GLY A 80 2.77 10.72 4.98
C GLY A 80 2.79 12.20 4.55
N SER A 81 2.50 12.46 3.29
CA SER A 81 2.19 13.79 2.74
C SER A 81 0.77 13.78 2.18
N ASP A 82 0.09 14.94 2.13
CA ASP A 82 -1.24 15.05 1.52
C ASP A 82 -1.21 14.55 0.05
N GLU A 83 -0.13 14.87 -0.68
CA GLU A 83 0.11 14.44 -2.06
C GLU A 83 0.25 12.91 -2.21
N LEU A 84 0.81 12.23 -1.21
CA LEU A 84 0.89 10.76 -1.17
C LEU A 84 -0.49 10.16 -0.88
N LEU A 85 -1.23 10.77 0.03
CA LEU A 85 -2.56 10.30 0.45
C LEU A 85 -3.57 10.45 -0.69
N GLU A 86 -3.61 11.59 -1.38
CA GLU A 86 -4.40 11.81 -2.59
C GLU A 86 -4.11 10.74 -3.65
N TYR A 87 -2.82 10.46 -3.88
CA TYR A 87 -2.40 9.45 -4.83
C TYR A 87 -2.87 8.05 -4.44
N ILE A 88 -2.76 7.66 -3.16
CA ILE A 88 -3.26 6.36 -2.70
C ILE A 88 -4.76 6.24 -2.98
N VAL A 89 -5.52 7.28 -2.65
CA VAL A 89 -6.97 7.34 -2.86
C VAL A 89 -7.30 7.20 -4.35
N ASP A 90 -6.63 7.96 -5.22
CA ASP A 90 -6.84 7.87 -6.67
C ASP A 90 -6.55 6.47 -7.21
N ARG A 91 -5.45 5.83 -6.77
CA ARG A 91 -5.08 4.49 -7.25
C ARG A 91 -6.04 3.40 -6.79
N VAL A 92 -6.68 3.56 -5.63
CA VAL A 92 -7.72 2.64 -5.14
C VAL A 92 -9.04 2.86 -5.88
N LEU A 93 -9.40 4.12 -6.17
CA LEU A 93 -10.69 4.47 -6.78
C LEU A 93 -10.72 4.28 -8.31
N ASP A 94 -9.58 4.39 -9.00
CA ASP A 94 -9.51 4.16 -10.46
C ASP A 94 -9.73 2.68 -10.85
N SER A 95 -9.56 1.75 -9.91
CA SER A 95 -10.01 0.37 -10.02
C SER A 95 -11.51 0.30 -9.73
N SER A 96 -12.32 0.54 -10.76
CA SER A 96 -13.79 0.60 -10.78
C SER A 96 -14.50 -0.60 -10.10
N GLY A 97 -14.59 -0.59 -8.77
CA GLY A 97 -15.39 -1.56 -8.00
C GLY A 97 -14.99 -1.85 -6.54
N ALA A 98 -14.17 -1.05 -5.87
CA ALA A 98 -13.85 -1.27 -4.45
C ALA A 98 -14.84 -0.56 -3.52
N ASP A 99 -15.58 -1.35 -2.72
CA ASP A 99 -16.39 -0.90 -1.60
C ASP A 99 -15.52 -0.19 -0.55
N ILE A 100 -15.56 1.15 -0.59
CA ILE A 100 -15.46 2.14 0.48
C ILE A 100 -14.31 1.99 1.50
N LEU A 101 -13.37 2.94 1.40
CA LEU A 101 -12.52 3.44 2.49
C LEU A 101 -13.41 3.99 3.62
N SER A 102 -13.60 3.25 4.71
CA SER A 102 -14.21 3.80 5.93
C SER A 102 -13.13 3.97 7.00
N VAL A 103 -12.73 5.21 7.27
CA VAL A 103 -11.91 5.53 8.44
C VAL A 103 -12.80 5.43 9.69
N SER A 104 -12.92 4.22 10.24
CA SER A 104 -13.46 4.01 11.57
C SER A 104 -12.79 2.80 12.20
N GLN A 105 -12.11 3.05 13.33
CA GLN A 105 -11.47 2.09 14.22
C GLN A 105 -11.84 0.62 13.98
N GLY A 106 -10.97 -0.08 13.26
CA GLY A 106 -10.96 -1.53 13.21
C GLY A 106 -11.88 -2.11 12.15
N GLN A 107 -11.25 -2.44 11.02
CA GLN A 107 -11.73 -3.22 9.88
C GLN A 107 -12.35 -2.40 8.74
N VAL A 108 -11.68 -2.52 7.59
CA VAL A 108 -11.89 -1.92 6.27
C VAL A 108 -11.08 -0.64 6.06
N VAL A 109 -9.88 -0.83 5.50
CA VAL A 109 -8.82 0.14 5.21
C VAL A 109 -8.57 1.11 6.37
N ASP A 110 -7.90 0.60 7.41
CA ASP A 110 -7.27 1.48 8.40
C ASP A 110 -6.05 2.11 7.72
N VAL A 111 -6.25 3.19 6.92
CA VAL A 111 -5.16 4.15 6.76
C VAL A 111 -5.01 4.79 8.14
N ASN A 112 -4.23 4.16 9.02
CA ASN A 112 -3.97 4.66 10.36
C ASN A 112 -2.99 5.83 10.22
N ILE A 113 -3.52 6.97 9.78
CA ILE A 113 -2.76 8.21 9.75
C ILE A 113 -2.81 8.78 11.17
N GLU A 114 -2.08 8.13 12.08
CA GLU A 114 -1.78 8.76 13.35
C GLU A 114 -1.02 10.05 13.02
N TYR A 115 -1.72 11.20 13.07
CA TYR A 115 -1.22 12.58 12.98
C TYR A 115 -1.21 13.33 11.64
N PHE A 116 -1.86 12.89 10.56
CA PHE A 116 -1.84 13.66 9.30
C PHE A 116 -3.16 13.68 8.53
N GLY A 117 -3.41 14.82 7.88
CA GLY A 117 -4.59 15.12 7.08
C GLY A 117 -5.07 16.53 7.36
N SER A 118 -4.79 17.46 6.44
CA SER A 118 -5.42 18.78 6.45
C SER A 118 -6.94 18.65 6.23
N ASP A 119 -7.73 19.65 6.66
CA ASP A 119 -9.17 19.69 6.34
C ASP A 119 -9.42 19.61 4.81
N GLU A 120 -8.47 20.11 4.01
CA GLU A 120 -8.47 20.06 2.55
C GLU A 120 -8.37 18.61 2.01
N LEU A 121 -7.53 17.76 2.63
CA LEU A 121 -7.45 16.35 2.27
C LEU A 121 -8.76 15.61 2.56
N LEU A 122 -9.41 15.90 3.69
CA LEU A 122 -10.70 15.30 4.04
C LEU A 122 -11.78 15.69 3.03
N GLU A 123 -11.83 16.96 2.62
CA GLU A 123 -12.73 17.43 1.57
C GLU A 123 -12.46 16.73 0.23
N TYR A 124 -11.19 16.62 -0.18
CA TYR A 124 -10.79 15.91 -1.40
C TYR A 124 -11.26 14.44 -1.40
N ILE A 125 -11.05 13.71 -0.30
CA ILE A 125 -11.47 12.31 -0.18
C ILE A 125 -12.99 12.18 -0.35
N VAL A 126 -13.75 13.06 0.30
CA VAL A 126 -15.23 13.08 0.23
C VAL A 126 -15.70 13.41 -1.18
N ASP A 127 -15.13 14.43 -1.82
CA ASP A 127 -15.48 14.83 -3.18
C ASP A 127 -15.16 13.74 -4.20
N ARG A 128 -13.99 13.12 -4.08
CA ARG A 128 -13.55 12.05 -4.97
C ARG A 128 -14.41 10.79 -4.82
N TYR A 129 -14.81 10.47 -3.59
CA TYR A 129 -15.78 9.41 -3.30
C TYR A 129 -17.17 9.72 -3.89
N ASN A 130 -17.66 10.95 -3.70
CA ASN A 130 -18.94 11.34 -4.29
C ASN A 130 -18.91 11.22 -5.81
N ALA A 131 -17.81 11.63 -6.46
CA ALA A 131 -17.66 11.53 -7.91
C ALA A 131 -17.68 10.08 -8.41
N SER A 132 -17.15 9.10 -7.66
CA SER A 132 -17.16 7.70 -8.07
C SER A 132 -18.53 7.02 -7.97
N LEU A 133 -19.49 7.58 -7.22
CA LEU A 133 -20.86 7.07 -7.13
C LEU A 133 -21.74 7.44 -8.34
N TYR A 134 -21.33 8.41 -9.16
CA TYR A 134 -22.11 8.91 -10.30
C TYR A 134 -21.64 8.35 -11.66
N PHE A 135 -20.67 7.43 -11.68
CA PHE A 135 -20.18 6.72 -12.88
C PHE A 135 -20.26 5.20 -12.67
#